data_AF-A0A6A4Z6C8-F1
#
_entry.id   AF-A0A6A4Z6C8-F1
#
_cell.length_a   1.000
_cell.length_b   1.000
_cell.length_c   1.000
_cell.angle_alpha   90.00
_cell.angle_beta   90.00
_cell.angle_gamma   90.00
#
_symmetry.space_group_name_H-M   'P 1'
#
loop_
_entity.id
_entity.type
_entity.pdbx_description
1 polymer ?
#
loop_
_entity_poly.entity_id
_entity_poly.type
_entity_poly.pdbx_seq_one_letter_code
_entity_poly.pdbx_strand_id
1 'polypeptide(L)'
;MDARRHQERALTCSHMVNFLKQHQQPWLQEYIARQKAGSGYDNLLKLLQEFCGRHGYTHQQASMSKRVITDLESTRTEFAAQFHAKHGDVPDDCVYNVNETGIQYDMTPRYIWSQRGGSHKLSKGEKHSYRKTAVLTIRRDGLKLPILFVIKGQPGGRIDTNEFPSYPAGHYYAVQNKAWMDSGVWQQYLWFVLAERVTGKSVLVLDNFESNVSAEGKETASLLGYDVCALPPNATSHCQPLDVCIMAPFKSHMRDLWIAEDMVSDNSDGNDDDWMSPAAHLKWRVMIDRAIKAWDKITPEQVRGSFFKAIPKP
;
A
#
# COMPACT_ATOMS: atom_id res chain seq x y z
N MET A 1 18.10 -5.07 25.15
CA MET A 1 17.54 -5.34 23.80
C MET A 1 16.70 -4.16 23.35
N ASP A 2 15.92 -3.57 24.26
CA ASP A 2 15.01 -2.46 23.99
C ASP A 2 15.74 -1.23 23.45
N ALA A 3 16.85 -0.79 24.05
CA ALA A 3 17.60 0.38 23.56
C ALA A 3 18.03 0.27 22.07
N ARG A 4 18.39 -0.94 21.61
CA ARG A 4 18.79 -1.19 20.23
C ARG A 4 17.59 -1.20 19.29
N ARG A 5 16.45 -1.72 19.75
CA ARG A 5 15.19 -1.76 18.99
C ARG A 5 14.48 -0.41 18.96
N HIS A 6 14.57 0.41 20.01
CA HIS A 6 14.15 1.80 20.02
C HIS A 6 14.90 2.63 18.97
N GLN A 7 16.17 2.28 18.68
CA GLN A 7 16.95 2.88 17.59
C GLN A 7 16.77 2.17 16.24
N GLU A 8 15.75 1.30 16.10
CA GLU A 8 15.43 0.51 14.90
C GLU A 8 16.56 -0.38 14.36
N ARG A 9 17.62 -0.59 15.15
CA ARG A 9 18.74 -1.42 14.72
C ARG A 9 18.33 -2.89 14.72
N ALA A 10 18.87 -3.63 13.76
CA ALA A 10 18.70 -5.08 13.70
C ALA A 10 19.19 -5.71 15.03
N LEU A 11 18.35 -6.51 15.64
CA LEU A 11 18.69 -7.37 16.76
C LEU A 11 18.70 -8.80 16.23
N THR A 12 19.87 -9.43 16.24
CA THR A 12 20.06 -10.80 15.75
C THR A 12 20.75 -11.63 16.81
N CYS A 13 20.71 -12.95 16.68
CA CYS A 13 21.44 -13.83 17.58
C CYS A 13 22.94 -13.49 17.62
N SER A 14 23.54 -13.08 16.50
CA SER A 14 24.94 -12.63 16.45
C SER A 14 25.22 -11.42 17.37
N HIS A 15 24.27 -10.48 17.46
CA HIS A 15 24.41 -9.33 18.36
C HIS A 15 24.34 -9.74 19.83
N MET A 16 23.48 -10.70 20.17
CA MET A 16 23.37 -11.23 21.52
C MET A 16 24.60 -12.07 21.89
N VAL A 17 25.13 -12.86 20.94
CA VAL A 17 26.40 -13.59 21.12
C VAL A 17 27.55 -12.61 21.36
N ASN A 18 27.64 -11.52 20.60
CA ASN A 18 28.68 -10.50 20.81
C ASN A 18 28.54 -9.81 22.18
N PHE A 19 27.31 -9.52 22.61
CA PHE A 19 27.06 -9.02 23.96
C PHE A 19 27.50 -10.01 25.05
N LEU A 20 27.17 -11.30 24.90
CA LEU A 20 27.62 -12.35 25.82
C LEU A 20 29.14 -12.51 25.82
N LYS A 21 29.79 -12.41 24.66
CA LYS A 21 31.26 -12.40 24.58
C LYS A 21 31.88 -11.22 25.32
N GLN A 22 31.27 -10.04 25.25
CA GLN A 22 31.79 -8.82 25.88
C GLN A 22 31.54 -8.75 27.39
N HIS A 23 30.39 -9.25 27.84
CA HIS A 23 29.92 -9.02 29.22
C HIS A 23 29.79 -10.29 30.06
N GLN A 24 29.72 -11.47 29.44
CA GLN A 24 29.42 -12.76 30.09
C GLN A 24 30.30 -13.90 29.53
N GLN A 25 31.55 -13.60 29.17
CA GLN A 25 32.47 -14.57 28.55
C GLN A 25 32.67 -15.85 29.40
N PRO A 26 32.84 -15.79 30.74
CA PRO A 26 33.05 -16.99 31.55
C PRO A 26 31.85 -17.95 31.47
N TRP A 27 30.64 -17.40 31.60
CA TRP A 27 29.40 -18.16 31.46
C TRP A 27 29.28 -18.78 30.06
N LEU A 28 29.63 -18.02 29.01
CA LEU A 28 29.57 -18.50 27.64
C LEU A 28 30.52 -19.68 27.41
N GLN A 29 31.75 -19.62 27.95
CA GLN A 29 32.71 -20.72 27.87
C GLN A 29 32.21 -21.97 28.59
N GLU A 30 31.69 -21.80 29.81
CA GLU A 30 31.13 -22.90 30.59
C GLU A 30 29.90 -23.52 29.91
N TYR A 31 29.01 -22.69 29.37
CA TYR A 31 27.84 -23.14 28.62
C TYR A 31 28.24 -24.01 27.44
N ILE A 32 29.21 -23.56 26.63
CA ILE A 32 29.70 -24.28 25.45
C ILE A 32 30.40 -25.59 25.85
N ALA A 33 31.18 -25.60 26.93
CA ALA A 33 31.87 -26.80 27.42
C ALA A 33 30.91 -27.91 27.87
N ARG A 34 29.70 -27.57 28.31
CA ARG A 34 28.65 -28.54 28.68
C ARG A 34 27.91 -29.15 27.48
N GLN A 35 28.10 -28.60 26.28
CA GLN A 35 27.41 -29.06 25.08
C GLN A 35 28.17 -30.22 24.44
N LYS A 36 27.43 -31.08 23.72
CA LYS A 36 28.05 -32.11 22.88
C LYS A 36 28.99 -31.44 21.87
N ALA A 37 30.19 -32.00 21.70
CA ALA A 37 31.19 -31.49 20.76
C ALA A 37 30.57 -31.23 19.37
N GLY A 38 30.80 -30.03 18.83
CA GLY A 38 30.24 -29.58 17.55
C GLY A 38 28.83 -28.98 17.59
N SER A 39 28.07 -29.11 18.69
CA SER A 39 26.67 -28.62 18.78
C SER A 39 26.48 -27.32 19.58
N GLY A 40 27.53 -26.83 20.24
CA GLY A 40 27.40 -25.75 21.22
C GLY A 40 26.92 -24.42 20.64
N TYR A 41 27.34 -24.11 19.41
CA TYR A 41 26.90 -22.90 18.71
C TYR A 41 25.40 -22.96 18.36
N ASP A 42 24.93 -24.07 17.79
CA ASP A 42 23.53 -24.23 17.40
C ASP A 42 22.59 -24.24 18.63
N ASN A 43 23.02 -24.89 19.72
CA ASN A 43 22.27 -24.88 20.97
C ASN A 43 22.24 -23.49 21.62
N LEU A 44 23.33 -22.71 21.51
CA LEU A 44 23.34 -21.33 21.96
C LEU A 44 22.37 -20.47 21.15
N LEU A 45 22.35 -20.64 19.82
CA LEU A 45 21.40 -19.91 18.96
C LEU A 45 19.95 -20.23 19.32
N LYS A 46 19.61 -21.50 19.55
CA LYS A 46 18.27 -21.91 20.00
C LYS A 46 17.89 -21.29 21.34
N LEU A 47 18.80 -21.33 22.33
CA LEU A 47 18.58 -20.71 23.64
C LEU A 47 18.28 -19.21 23.52
N LEU A 48 19.02 -18.50 22.65
CA LEU A 48 18.81 -17.07 22.41
C LEU A 48 17.48 -16.78 21.71
N GLN A 49 17.05 -17.65 20.78
CA GLN A 49 15.75 -17.55 20.13
C GLN A 49 14.60 -17.76 21.12
N GLU A 50 14.69 -18.78 21.98
CA GLU A 50 13.70 -19.05 23.03
C GLU A 50 13.65 -17.92 24.08
N PHE A 51 14.81 -17.36 24.43
CA PHE A 51 14.88 -16.18 25.29
C PHE A 51 14.15 -14.99 24.66
N CYS A 52 14.41 -14.68 23.39
CA CYS A 52 13.68 -13.65 22.66
C CYS A 52 12.17 -13.90 22.67
N GLY A 53 11.73 -15.13 22.40
CA GLY A 53 10.31 -15.50 22.42
C GLY A 53 9.65 -15.26 23.79
N ARG A 54 10.32 -15.63 24.89
CA ARG A 54 9.81 -15.40 26.26
C ARG A 54 9.71 -13.91 26.63
N HIS A 55 10.56 -13.07 26.05
CA HIS A 55 10.57 -11.63 26.30
C HIS A 55 9.74 -10.84 25.27
N GLY A 56 8.83 -11.49 24.54
CA GLY A 56 7.88 -10.83 23.64
C GLY A 56 8.45 -10.45 22.27
N TYR A 57 9.65 -10.93 21.92
CA TYR A 57 10.26 -10.69 20.62
C TYR A 57 9.86 -11.79 19.64
N THR A 58 9.30 -11.41 18.50
CA THR A 58 8.90 -12.32 17.41
C THR A 58 9.82 -12.18 16.20
N HIS A 59 9.98 -13.25 15.43
CA HIS A 59 10.70 -13.21 14.17
C HIS A 59 9.86 -12.47 13.12
N GLN A 60 10.29 -11.26 12.78
CA GLN A 60 9.60 -10.38 11.83
C GLN A 60 10.46 -10.15 10.60
N GLN A 61 9.83 -10.00 9.44
CA GLN A 61 10.52 -9.58 8.23
C GLN A 61 11.02 -8.15 8.41
N ALA A 62 12.32 -7.93 8.20
CA ALA A 62 12.89 -6.60 8.24
C ALA A 62 12.30 -5.74 7.10
N SER A 63 11.77 -4.58 7.44
CA SER A 63 11.36 -3.54 6.50
C SER A 63 12.23 -2.32 6.75
N MET A 64 12.73 -1.70 5.67
CA MET A 64 13.49 -0.45 5.80
C MET A 64 12.54 0.74 5.81
N SER A 65 12.65 1.59 6.82
CA SER A 65 12.02 2.92 6.84
C SER A 65 13.09 3.96 6.53
N LYS A 66 12.72 5.04 5.81
CA LYS A 66 13.62 6.17 5.54
C LYS A 66 13.79 7.10 6.75
N ARG A 67 12.91 7.00 7.74
CA ARG A 67 12.90 7.78 8.99
C ARG A 67 12.63 6.88 10.18
N VAL A 68 13.15 7.26 11.34
CA VAL A 68 12.86 6.58 12.61
C VAL A 68 11.39 6.83 13.00
N ILE A 69 10.73 5.86 13.63
CA ILE A 69 9.33 5.91 14.05
C ILE A 69 9.04 7.15 14.89
N THR A 70 9.92 7.52 15.83
CA THR A 70 9.75 8.72 16.66
C THR A 70 9.66 10.00 15.83
N ASP A 71 10.48 10.10 14.77
CA ASP A 71 10.47 11.25 13.87
C ASP A 71 9.19 11.27 13.04
N LEU A 72 8.68 10.10 12.64
CA LEU A 72 7.42 9.96 11.92
C LEU A 72 6.21 10.31 12.79
N GLU A 73 6.23 9.94 14.08
CA GLU A 73 5.20 10.31 15.05
C GLU A 73 5.21 11.81 15.36
N SER A 74 6.38 12.43 15.51
CA SER A 74 6.51 13.90 15.63
C SER A 74 5.99 14.58 14.37
N THR A 75 6.43 14.13 13.19
CA THR A 75 5.98 14.67 11.89
C THR A 75 4.46 14.57 11.74
N ARG A 76 3.86 13.45 12.16
CA ARG A 76 2.40 13.28 12.15
C ARG A 76 1.71 14.26 13.10
N THR A 77 2.25 14.42 14.31
CA THR A 77 1.68 15.33 15.32
C THR A 77 1.74 16.79 14.85
N GLU A 78 2.89 17.21 14.33
CA GLU A 78 3.07 18.55 13.75
C GLU A 78 2.15 18.78 12.55
N PHE A 79 2.07 17.81 11.63
CA PHE A 79 1.19 17.89 10.48
C PHE A 79 -0.28 17.99 10.90
N ALA A 80 -0.72 17.16 11.85
CA ALA A 80 -2.10 17.18 12.33
C ALA A 80 -2.44 18.51 13.01
N ALA A 81 -1.53 19.08 13.81
CA ALA A 81 -1.71 20.41 14.39
C ALA A 81 -1.84 21.49 13.31
N GLN A 82 -0.97 21.49 12.29
CA GLN A 82 -1.05 22.42 11.16
C GLN A 82 -2.33 22.26 10.34
N PHE A 83 -2.73 21.02 10.06
CA PHE A 83 -3.96 20.71 9.36
C PHE A 83 -5.17 21.26 10.12
N HIS A 84 -5.25 21.00 11.43
CA HIS A 84 -6.36 21.47 12.26
C HIS A 84 -6.36 22.99 12.45
N ALA A 85 -5.19 23.64 12.50
CA ALA A 85 -5.11 25.08 12.56
C ALA A 85 -5.63 25.76 11.28
N LYS A 86 -5.37 25.17 10.11
CA LYS A 86 -5.76 25.74 8.80
C LYS A 86 -7.15 25.30 8.31
N HIS A 87 -7.56 24.09 8.66
CA HIS A 87 -8.73 23.39 8.10
C HIS A 87 -9.66 22.79 9.15
N GLY A 88 -9.47 23.10 10.44
CA GLY A 88 -10.26 22.53 11.53
C GLY A 88 -11.75 22.91 11.51
N ASP A 89 -12.09 23.99 10.80
CA ASP A 89 -13.44 24.49 10.56
C ASP A 89 -14.13 23.82 9.35
N VAL A 90 -13.37 23.09 8.51
CA VAL A 90 -13.91 22.44 7.32
C VAL A 90 -14.78 21.24 7.73
N PRO A 91 -16.03 21.16 7.24
CA PRO A 91 -16.92 20.03 7.50
C PRO A 91 -16.33 18.69 7.07
N ASP A 92 -16.70 17.61 7.76
CA ASP A 92 -16.19 16.27 7.46
C ASP A 92 -16.59 15.77 6.06
N ASP A 93 -17.70 16.27 5.49
CA ASP A 93 -18.12 15.98 4.11
C ASP A 93 -17.43 16.87 3.05
N CYS A 94 -16.43 17.68 3.46
CA CYS A 94 -15.61 18.53 2.60
C CYS A 94 -14.11 18.19 2.67
N VAL A 95 -13.71 17.15 3.42
CA VAL A 95 -12.30 16.72 3.51
C VAL A 95 -12.10 15.40 2.79
N TYR A 96 -11.27 15.42 1.75
CA TYR A 96 -11.02 14.29 0.86
C TYR A 96 -9.56 13.81 1.00
N ASN A 97 -9.34 12.51 0.91
CA ASN A 97 -8.01 11.94 0.76
C ASN A 97 -7.94 11.06 -0.50
N VAL A 98 -6.89 11.26 -1.30
CA VAL A 98 -6.66 10.56 -2.57
C VAL A 98 -5.32 9.82 -2.51
N ASN A 99 -5.27 8.60 -3.05
CA ASN A 99 -4.04 7.87 -3.25
C ASN A 99 -4.12 6.90 -4.44
N GLU A 100 -2.98 6.65 -5.07
CA GLU A 100 -2.82 5.65 -6.12
C GLU A 100 -2.34 4.31 -5.54
N THR A 101 -2.86 3.19 -6.06
CA THR A 101 -2.30 1.88 -5.78
C THR A 101 -2.27 0.98 -7.02
N GLY A 102 -1.15 0.27 -7.19
CA GLY A 102 -1.04 -0.77 -8.20
C GLY A 102 -1.84 -2.01 -7.80
N ILE A 103 -2.68 -2.47 -8.73
CA ILE A 103 -3.39 -3.75 -8.65
C ILE A 103 -2.81 -4.71 -9.68
N GLN A 104 -2.66 -5.97 -9.30
CA GLN A 104 -2.11 -7.03 -10.14
C GLN A 104 -3.18 -8.09 -10.36
N TYR A 105 -3.17 -8.72 -11.53
CA TYR A 105 -4.08 -9.82 -11.82
C TYR A 105 -3.85 -10.99 -10.87
N ASP A 106 -2.59 -11.43 -10.79
CA ASP A 106 -2.14 -12.44 -9.83
C ASP A 106 -1.89 -11.78 -8.47
N MET A 107 -2.77 -12.03 -7.52
CA MET A 107 -2.62 -11.57 -6.13
C MET A 107 -1.93 -12.64 -5.27
N THR A 108 -0.82 -13.20 -5.79
CA THR A 108 -0.09 -14.31 -5.15
C THR A 108 0.24 -14.05 -3.67
N PRO A 109 0.23 -15.10 -2.83
CA PRO A 109 0.61 -14.97 -1.42
C PRO A 109 2.02 -14.37 -1.27
N ARG A 110 2.23 -13.57 -0.22
CA ARG A 110 3.56 -13.01 0.07
C ARG A 110 4.60 -14.07 0.45
N TYR A 111 4.14 -15.26 0.81
CA TYR A 111 4.96 -16.38 1.27
C TYR A 111 4.69 -17.59 0.37
N ILE A 112 5.75 -18.21 -0.12
CA ILE A 112 5.68 -19.44 -0.93
C ILE A 112 6.32 -20.59 -0.15
N TRP A 113 5.85 -21.80 -0.39
CA TRP A 113 6.50 -23.00 0.12
C TRP A 113 7.63 -23.39 -0.82
N SER A 114 8.86 -23.42 -0.29
CA SER A 114 10.01 -24.02 -0.98
C SER A 114 10.42 -25.30 -0.25
N GLN A 115 10.84 -26.32 -0.99
CA GLN A 115 11.46 -27.51 -0.40
C GLN A 115 12.65 -27.08 0.48
N ARG A 116 12.87 -27.77 1.62
CA ARG A 116 13.95 -27.42 2.55
C ARG A 116 15.31 -27.51 1.82
N GLY A 117 16.03 -26.39 1.72
CA GLY A 117 17.28 -26.28 0.95
C GLY A 117 17.10 -25.97 -0.55
N GLY A 118 15.86 -25.85 -1.02
CA GLY A 118 15.50 -25.50 -2.39
C GLY A 118 15.49 -24.00 -2.67
N SER A 119 15.33 -23.66 -3.96
CA SER A 119 15.25 -22.27 -4.42
C SER A 119 13.90 -21.64 -4.05
N HIS A 120 13.93 -20.37 -3.63
CA HIS A 120 12.75 -19.52 -3.41
C HIS A 120 12.36 -18.73 -4.66
N LYS A 121 12.99 -19.00 -5.81
CA LYS A 121 12.76 -18.25 -7.05
C LYS A 121 11.65 -18.90 -7.86
N LEU A 122 10.65 -18.11 -8.23
CA LEU A 122 9.62 -18.47 -9.21
C LEU A 122 10.14 -18.20 -10.63
N SER A 123 9.67 -18.96 -11.62
CA SER A 123 9.98 -18.71 -13.02
C SER A 123 9.26 -17.44 -13.51
N LYS A 124 9.83 -16.70 -14.46
CA LYS A 124 9.24 -15.43 -14.95
C LYS A 124 7.87 -15.62 -15.62
N GLY A 125 7.57 -16.81 -16.13
CA GLY A 125 6.30 -17.14 -16.79
C GLY A 125 5.14 -17.45 -15.84
N GLU A 126 5.38 -17.68 -14.55
CA GLU A 126 4.32 -17.93 -13.55
C GLU A 126 3.69 -16.64 -12.99
N LYS A 127 4.12 -15.48 -13.48
CA LYS A 127 3.56 -14.17 -13.10
C LYS A 127 2.94 -13.52 -14.32
N HIS A 128 1.62 -13.47 -14.35
CA HIS A 128 0.89 -12.65 -15.29
C HIS A 128 1.10 -11.18 -14.91
N SER A 129 2.02 -10.51 -15.60
CA SER A 129 2.41 -9.11 -15.35
C SER A 129 1.33 -8.09 -15.78
N TYR A 130 0.04 -8.39 -15.57
CA TYR A 130 -1.03 -7.43 -15.78
C TYR A 130 -1.13 -6.53 -14.55
N ARG A 131 -0.47 -5.36 -14.60
CA ARG A 131 -0.60 -4.30 -13.59
C ARG A 131 -1.57 -3.23 -14.10
N LYS A 132 -2.58 -2.91 -13.32
CA LYS A 132 -3.37 -1.67 -13.47
C LYS A 132 -3.13 -0.77 -12.27
N THR A 133 -3.52 0.47 -12.41
CA THR A 133 -3.52 1.43 -11.32
C THR A 133 -4.96 1.72 -10.92
N ALA A 134 -5.25 1.71 -9.63
CA ALA A 134 -6.51 2.16 -9.06
C ALA A 134 -6.24 3.41 -8.21
N VAL A 135 -6.99 4.47 -8.47
CA VAL A 135 -6.99 5.70 -7.70
C VAL A 135 -8.20 5.64 -6.78
N LEU A 136 -7.94 5.66 -5.48
CA LEU A 136 -8.97 5.56 -4.46
C LEU A 136 -9.16 6.93 -3.82
N THR A 137 -10.42 7.26 -3.51
CA THR A 137 -10.72 8.48 -2.76
C THR A 137 -11.76 8.22 -1.69
N ILE A 138 -11.48 8.78 -0.54
CA ILE A 138 -12.33 8.71 0.64
C ILE A 138 -12.56 10.11 1.18
N ARG A 139 -13.69 10.27 1.85
CA ARG A 139 -14.10 11.50 2.47
C ARG A 139 -14.24 11.30 3.98
N ARG A 140 -13.95 12.33 4.75
CA ARG A 140 -13.81 12.22 6.20
C ARG A 140 -15.09 11.84 6.91
N ASP A 141 -16.25 12.11 6.34
CA ASP A 141 -17.56 11.66 6.82
C ASP A 141 -17.80 10.14 6.69
N GLY A 142 -16.93 9.43 5.97
CA GLY A 142 -17.04 7.98 5.73
C GLY A 142 -17.40 7.62 4.29
N LEU A 143 -17.67 8.60 3.43
CA LEU A 143 -18.01 8.32 2.03
C LEU A 143 -16.78 7.81 1.27
N LYS A 144 -17.01 6.80 0.44
CA LYS A 144 -16.06 6.31 -0.56
C LYS A 144 -16.50 6.81 -1.92
N LEU A 145 -15.56 7.33 -2.71
CA LEU A 145 -15.84 7.73 -4.08
C LEU A 145 -15.64 6.56 -5.05
N PRO A 146 -16.21 6.64 -6.26
CA PRO A 146 -15.86 5.75 -7.36
C PRO A 146 -14.36 5.66 -7.61
N ILE A 147 -13.88 4.46 -7.87
CA ILE A 147 -12.50 4.19 -8.30
C ILE A 147 -12.28 4.77 -9.70
N LEU A 148 -11.15 5.45 -9.90
CA LEU A 148 -10.58 5.69 -11.23
C LEU A 148 -9.55 4.59 -11.53
N PHE A 149 -9.76 3.85 -12.62
CA PHE A 149 -8.81 2.86 -13.11
C PHE A 149 -7.95 3.46 -14.23
N VAL A 150 -6.63 3.43 -14.06
CA VAL A 150 -5.67 3.82 -15.09
C VAL A 150 -5.12 2.55 -15.74
N ILE A 151 -5.41 2.39 -17.03
CA ILE A 151 -5.11 1.20 -17.83
C ILE A 151 -3.94 1.52 -18.77
N LYS A 152 -3.02 0.56 -18.89
CA LYS A 152 -1.89 0.70 -19.80
C LYS A 152 -2.39 0.65 -21.25
N GLY A 153 -2.15 1.71 -22.01
CA GLY A 153 -2.51 1.77 -23.42
C GLY A 153 -2.24 3.14 -24.01
N GLN A 154 -2.55 3.29 -25.30
CA GLN A 154 -2.48 4.57 -25.99
C GLN A 154 -3.81 5.32 -25.84
N PRO A 155 -3.83 6.58 -25.34
CA PRO A 155 -5.02 7.44 -25.35
C PRO A 155 -5.59 7.58 -26.77
N GLY A 156 -6.91 7.54 -26.92
CA GLY A 156 -7.58 7.52 -28.23
C GLY A 156 -7.38 6.22 -29.04
N GLY A 157 -6.72 5.22 -28.46
CA GLY A 157 -6.57 3.89 -29.03
C GLY A 157 -7.78 2.98 -28.74
N ARG A 158 -7.69 1.74 -29.22
CA ARG A 158 -8.78 0.74 -29.17
C ARG A 158 -9.37 0.50 -27.77
N ILE A 159 -8.57 0.56 -26.71
CA ILE A 159 -9.05 0.37 -25.32
C ILE A 159 -9.99 1.52 -24.93
N ASP A 160 -9.57 2.74 -25.22
CA ASP A 160 -10.32 3.97 -24.91
C ASP A 160 -11.63 4.03 -25.72
N THR A 161 -11.56 3.66 -27.01
CA THR A 161 -12.68 3.81 -27.94
C THR A 161 -13.68 2.65 -27.95
N ASN A 162 -13.25 1.42 -27.62
CA ASN A 162 -14.08 0.22 -27.81
C ASN A 162 -14.33 -0.59 -26.53
N GLU A 163 -13.46 -0.50 -25.52
CA GLU A 163 -13.53 -1.39 -24.36
C GLU A 163 -14.15 -0.76 -23.11
N PHE A 164 -13.99 0.55 -22.94
CA PHE A 164 -14.61 1.31 -21.84
C PHE A 164 -16.12 1.09 -21.71
N PRO A 165 -16.91 1.05 -22.80
CA PRO A 165 -18.34 0.76 -22.71
C PRO A 165 -18.66 -0.62 -22.11
N SER A 166 -17.67 -1.52 -22.10
CA SER A 166 -17.81 -2.88 -21.62
C SER A 166 -17.47 -3.02 -20.12
N TYR A 167 -16.81 -2.03 -19.53
CA TYR A 167 -16.44 -2.06 -18.11
C TYR A 167 -17.63 -1.69 -17.20
N PRO A 168 -17.59 -2.14 -15.92
CA PRO A 168 -18.66 -1.84 -14.98
C PRO A 168 -18.97 -0.34 -14.87
N ALA A 169 -20.25 0.01 -14.92
CA ALA A 169 -20.70 1.38 -14.74
C ALA A 169 -20.47 1.87 -13.30
N GLY A 170 -20.50 3.19 -13.10
CA GLY A 170 -20.35 3.81 -11.77
C GLY A 170 -18.89 4.01 -11.34
N HIS A 171 -17.93 3.70 -12.21
CA HIS A 171 -16.49 3.92 -12.04
C HIS A 171 -15.91 4.68 -13.22
N TYR A 172 -14.71 5.23 -13.05
CA TYR A 172 -14.04 6.01 -14.08
C TYR A 172 -12.85 5.23 -14.65
N TYR A 173 -12.54 5.48 -15.91
CA TYR A 173 -11.50 4.79 -16.65
C TYR A 173 -10.67 5.80 -17.43
N ALA A 174 -9.35 5.66 -17.38
CA ALA A 174 -8.41 6.43 -18.16
C ALA A 174 -7.36 5.50 -18.78
N VAL A 175 -6.94 5.81 -20.00
CA VAL A 175 -5.85 5.12 -20.67
C VAL A 175 -4.58 5.97 -20.58
N GLN A 176 -3.46 5.34 -20.22
CA GLN A 176 -2.16 6.00 -20.15
C GLN A 176 -1.04 5.03 -20.53
N ASN A 177 -0.01 5.51 -21.23
CA ASN A 177 1.01 4.66 -21.86
C ASN A 177 1.75 3.71 -20.90
N LYS A 178 1.84 4.08 -19.63
CA LYS A 178 2.60 3.40 -18.59
C LYS A 178 1.73 2.92 -17.41
N ALA A 179 0.44 3.27 -17.39
CA ALA A 179 -0.53 2.98 -16.34
C ALA A 179 -0.16 3.58 -14.97
N TRP A 180 0.15 4.88 -14.95
CA TRP A 180 0.33 5.67 -13.72
C TRP A 180 -0.31 7.03 -13.90
N MET A 181 -0.54 7.73 -12.79
CA MET A 181 -1.03 9.10 -12.81
C MET A 181 0.04 10.06 -13.34
N ASP A 182 -0.26 10.75 -14.43
CA ASP A 182 0.46 11.93 -14.89
C ASP A 182 -0.42 13.17 -14.75
N SER A 183 0.11 14.34 -15.09
CA SER A 183 -0.62 15.60 -14.99
C SER A 183 -1.91 15.60 -15.82
N GLY A 184 -1.94 14.92 -16.97
CA GLY A 184 -3.13 14.84 -17.83
C GLY A 184 -4.24 13.99 -17.22
N VAL A 185 -3.89 12.81 -16.71
CA VAL A 185 -4.84 11.95 -15.98
C VAL A 185 -5.31 12.62 -14.68
N TRP A 186 -4.44 13.36 -14.00
CA TRP A 186 -4.81 14.12 -12.81
C TRP A 186 -5.84 15.21 -13.12
N GLN A 187 -5.66 15.95 -14.21
CA GLN A 187 -6.64 16.95 -14.69
C GLN A 187 -8.00 16.31 -14.97
N GLN A 188 -8.02 15.20 -15.70
CA GLN A 188 -9.25 14.44 -15.96
C GLN A 188 -9.92 13.98 -14.66
N TYR A 189 -9.13 13.54 -13.69
CA TYR A 189 -9.62 13.11 -12.39
C TYR A 189 -10.29 14.26 -11.62
N LEU A 190 -9.65 15.43 -11.57
CA LEU A 190 -10.21 16.63 -10.95
C LEU A 190 -11.57 17.00 -11.57
N TRP A 191 -11.65 17.05 -12.90
CA TRP A 191 -12.87 17.46 -13.60
C TRP A 191 -13.99 16.42 -13.58
N PHE A 192 -13.68 15.14 -13.84
CA PHE A 192 -14.71 14.12 -14.02
C PHE A 192 -15.13 13.44 -12.72
N VAL A 193 -14.24 13.40 -11.72
CA VAL A 193 -14.53 12.70 -10.46
C VAL A 193 -14.80 13.66 -9.32
N LEU A 194 -13.99 14.71 -9.17
CA LEU A 194 -14.06 15.59 -8.01
C LEU A 194 -14.96 16.82 -8.21
N ALA A 195 -15.01 17.42 -9.40
CA ALA A 195 -15.76 18.66 -9.63
C ALA A 195 -17.24 18.55 -9.24
N GLU A 196 -17.90 17.44 -9.56
CA GLU A 196 -19.31 17.20 -9.22
C GLU A 196 -19.56 16.97 -7.71
N ARG A 197 -18.50 16.82 -6.91
CA ARG A 197 -18.58 16.48 -5.49
C ARG A 197 -18.38 17.67 -4.57
N VAL A 198 -18.03 18.82 -5.14
CA VAL A 198 -17.80 20.04 -4.36
C VAL A 198 -19.12 20.72 -4.06
N THR A 199 -19.46 20.79 -2.78
CA THR A 199 -20.62 21.54 -2.26
C THR A 199 -20.22 22.87 -1.61
N GLY A 200 -18.91 23.11 -1.45
CA GLY A 200 -18.34 24.31 -0.82
C GLY A 200 -16.82 24.18 -0.69
N LYS A 201 -16.20 25.09 0.09
CA LYS A 201 -14.75 25.07 0.34
C LYS A 201 -14.32 23.69 0.86
N SER A 202 -13.55 22.97 0.04
CA SER A 202 -13.15 21.59 0.30
C SER A 202 -11.63 21.48 0.43
N VAL A 203 -11.15 20.40 1.05
CA VAL A 203 -9.72 20.14 1.23
C VAL A 203 -9.37 18.81 0.58
N LEU A 204 -8.31 18.82 -0.22
CA LEU A 204 -7.78 17.63 -0.89
C LEU A 204 -6.43 17.25 -0.27
N VAL A 205 -6.44 16.21 0.56
CA VAL A 205 -5.25 15.66 1.21
C VAL A 205 -4.63 14.62 0.28
N LEU A 206 -3.39 14.86 -0.17
CA LEU A 206 -2.73 14.01 -1.16
C LEU A 206 -1.22 13.95 -0.93
N ASP A 207 -0.59 12.91 -1.49
CA ASP A 207 0.85 12.74 -1.37
C ASP A 207 1.63 13.81 -2.15
N ASN A 208 2.88 14.06 -1.78
CA ASN A 208 3.69 15.10 -2.42
C ASN A 208 4.24 14.66 -3.80
N PHE A 209 3.49 13.87 -4.55
CA PHE A 209 3.88 13.41 -5.88
C PHE A 209 3.79 14.57 -6.88
N GLU A 210 4.81 14.68 -7.74
CA GLU A 210 5.09 15.88 -8.53
C GLU A 210 3.94 16.31 -9.45
N SER A 211 3.18 15.36 -10.03
CA SER A 211 2.01 15.69 -10.85
C SER A 211 0.85 16.23 -10.01
N ASN A 212 0.63 15.70 -8.82
CA ASN A 212 -0.49 16.04 -7.95
C ASN A 212 -0.31 17.44 -7.32
N VAL A 213 0.94 17.83 -7.05
CA VAL A 213 1.29 19.13 -6.45
C VAL A 213 1.84 20.16 -7.45
N SER A 214 1.75 19.85 -8.75
CA SER A 214 2.09 20.76 -9.84
C SER A 214 1.31 22.08 -9.74
N ALA A 215 1.87 23.17 -10.28
CA ALA A 215 1.20 24.48 -10.27
C ALA A 215 -0.17 24.41 -10.97
N GLU A 216 -0.21 23.78 -12.14
CA GLU A 216 -1.43 23.59 -12.93
C GLU A 216 -2.49 22.75 -12.18
N GLY A 217 -2.05 21.66 -11.52
CA GLY A 217 -2.94 20.81 -10.74
C GLY A 217 -3.54 21.55 -9.53
N LYS A 218 -2.74 22.36 -8.84
CA LYS A 218 -3.20 23.21 -7.72
C LYS A 218 -4.15 24.31 -8.18
N GLU A 219 -3.84 24.96 -9.30
CA GLU A 219 -4.71 25.99 -9.89
C GLU A 219 -6.07 25.38 -10.26
N THR A 220 -6.07 24.21 -10.89
CA THR A 220 -7.31 23.52 -11.26
C THR A 220 -8.11 23.10 -10.03
N ALA A 221 -7.45 22.50 -9.03
CA ALA A 221 -8.10 22.14 -7.77
C ALA A 221 -8.74 23.38 -7.10
N SER A 222 -8.02 24.51 -7.08
CA SER A 222 -8.50 25.79 -6.55
C SER A 222 -9.70 26.32 -7.32
N LEU A 223 -9.69 26.25 -8.66
CA LEU A 223 -10.83 26.63 -9.51
C LEU A 223 -12.08 25.79 -9.21
N LEU A 224 -11.90 24.52 -8.86
CA LEU A 224 -12.98 23.62 -8.46
C LEU A 224 -13.45 23.83 -7.01
N GLY A 225 -12.73 24.61 -6.20
CA GLY A 225 -13.06 24.86 -4.79
C GLY A 225 -12.31 23.98 -3.78
N TYR A 226 -11.24 23.30 -4.20
CA TYR A 226 -10.34 22.53 -3.33
C TYR A 226 -9.09 23.31 -2.93
N ASP A 227 -8.81 23.36 -1.63
CA ASP A 227 -7.47 23.69 -1.11
C ASP A 227 -6.64 22.40 -1.03
N VAL A 228 -5.49 22.38 -1.71
CA VAL A 228 -4.60 21.22 -1.75
C VAL A 228 -3.73 21.18 -0.50
N CYS A 229 -3.88 20.13 0.30
CA CYS A 229 -3.07 19.85 1.47
C CYS A 229 -2.09 18.71 1.17
N ALA A 230 -0.86 19.06 0.80
CA ALA A 230 0.18 18.08 0.53
C ALA A 230 0.72 17.48 1.84
N LEU A 231 0.92 16.16 1.84
CA LEU A 231 1.51 15.47 2.99
C LEU A 231 3.00 15.78 3.16
N PRO A 232 3.53 15.68 4.39
CA PRO A 232 4.96 15.80 4.63
C PRO A 232 5.76 14.74 3.87
N PRO A 233 6.94 15.08 3.33
CA PRO A 233 7.73 14.17 2.53
C PRO A 233 8.17 12.95 3.35
N ASN A 234 8.05 11.75 2.76
CA ASN A 234 8.37 10.46 3.36
C ASN A 234 7.55 10.11 4.62
N ALA A 235 6.41 10.77 4.87
CA ALA A 235 5.53 10.50 6.01
C ALA A 235 4.19 9.85 5.62
N THR A 236 4.02 9.46 4.36
CA THR A 236 2.78 8.88 3.81
C THR A 236 2.26 7.72 4.67
N SER A 237 3.14 6.84 5.15
CA SER A 237 2.78 5.69 5.98
C SER A 237 2.14 6.03 7.34
N HIS A 238 2.27 7.29 7.80
CA HIS A 238 1.77 7.75 9.10
C HIS A 238 0.74 8.87 8.97
N CYS A 239 0.83 9.70 7.93
CA CYS A 239 -0.02 10.88 7.75
C CYS A 239 -1.10 10.69 6.67
N GLN A 240 -1.04 9.64 5.84
CA GLN A 240 -2.02 9.42 4.77
C GLN A 240 -3.14 8.49 5.22
N PRO A 241 -4.41 8.96 5.32
CA PRO A 241 -5.54 8.13 5.73
C PRO A 241 -5.66 6.80 4.96
N LEU A 242 -5.57 6.87 3.62
CA LEU A 242 -5.63 5.68 2.77
C LEU A 242 -4.53 4.66 3.10
N ASP A 243 -3.28 5.07 3.28
CA ASP A 243 -2.18 4.10 3.56
C ASP A 243 -2.19 3.58 5.00
N VAL A 244 -2.60 4.40 5.95
CA VAL A 244 -2.59 4.06 7.38
C VAL A 244 -3.61 2.97 7.72
N CYS A 245 -4.76 2.95 7.04
CA CYS A 245 -5.87 2.07 7.39
C CYS A 245 -6.55 1.35 6.23
N ILE A 246 -6.57 1.88 5.00
CA ILE A 246 -7.47 1.39 3.95
C ILE A 246 -6.76 0.48 2.95
N MET A 247 -5.53 0.82 2.56
CA MET A 247 -4.78 0.09 1.53
C MET A 247 -4.49 -1.36 1.91
N ALA A 248 -4.22 -1.64 3.19
CA ALA A 248 -3.96 -3.00 3.64
C ALA A 248 -5.23 -3.88 3.61
N PRO A 249 -6.38 -3.49 4.21
CA PRO A 249 -7.65 -4.20 4.06
C PRO A 249 -8.10 -4.36 2.62
N PHE A 250 -8.03 -3.29 1.81
CA PHE A 250 -8.39 -3.34 0.39
C PHE A 250 -7.62 -4.43 -0.36
N LYS A 251 -6.29 -4.46 -0.19
CA LYS A 251 -5.44 -5.51 -0.78
C LYS A 251 -5.65 -6.89 -0.16
N SER A 252 -6.17 -6.97 1.06
CA SER A 252 -6.55 -8.26 1.68
C SER A 252 -7.82 -8.80 1.03
N HIS A 253 -8.88 -7.99 0.94
CA HIS A 253 -10.12 -8.37 0.29
C HIS A 253 -9.92 -8.75 -1.17
N MET A 254 -9.04 -8.05 -1.89
CA MET A 254 -8.62 -8.44 -3.23
C MET A 254 -8.00 -9.84 -3.28
N ARG A 255 -7.19 -10.24 -2.29
CA ARG A 255 -6.62 -11.60 -2.24
C ARG A 255 -7.69 -12.65 -1.93
N ASP A 256 -8.56 -12.36 -0.97
CA ASP A 256 -9.63 -13.28 -0.57
C ASP A 256 -10.57 -13.56 -1.74
N LEU A 257 -10.93 -12.51 -2.50
CA LEU A 257 -11.74 -12.64 -3.70
C LEU A 257 -11.01 -13.39 -4.82
N TRP A 258 -9.72 -13.11 -5.05
CA TRP A 258 -8.92 -13.84 -6.04
C TRP A 258 -8.87 -15.35 -5.76
N ILE A 259 -8.78 -15.76 -4.50
CA ILE A 259 -8.78 -17.18 -4.10
C ILE A 259 -10.15 -17.84 -4.37
N ALA A 260 -11.23 -17.07 -4.22
CA ALA A 260 -12.60 -17.56 -4.43
C ALA A 260 -13.04 -17.52 -5.89
N GLU A 261 -12.27 -16.90 -6.77
CA GLU A 261 -12.57 -16.80 -8.19
C GLU A 261 -12.16 -18.06 -8.95
N ASP A 262 -13.00 -18.51 -9.88
CA ASP A 262 -12.66 -19.59 -10.78
C ASP A 262 -11.52 -19.19 -11.72
N MET A 263 -10.64 -20.13 -12.02
CA MET A 263 -9.56 -19.91 -12.97
C MET A 263 -10.16 -19.60 -14.35
N VAL A 264 -9.77 -18.45 -14.91
CA VAL A 264 -10.08 -18.12 -16.29
C VAL A 264 -9.30 -19.09 -17.18
N SER A 265 -9.95 -20.15 -17.65
CA SER A 265 -9.34 -21.16 -18.53
C SER A 265 -9.09 -20.57 -19.92
N ASP A 266 -7.82 -20.42 -20.28
CA ASP A 266 -7.43 -20.20 -21.67
C ASP A 266 -7.44 -21.54 -22.43
N ASN A 267 -8.37 -21.72 -23.36
CA ASN A 267 -8.36 -22.85 -24.29
C ASN A 267 -7.44 -22.60 -25.50
N SER A 268 -6.56 -21.59 -25.44
CA SER A 268 -5.59 -21.31 -26.49
C SER A 268 -4.21 -21.81 -26.10
N ASP A 269 -3.65 -22.72 -26.92
CA ASP A 269 -2.23 -23.09 -26.94
C ASP A 269 -1.31 -21.93 -27.40
N GLY A 270 -1.71 -20.68 -27.11
CA GLY A 270 -1.10 -19.46 -27.58
C GLY A 270 -0.26 -18.78 -26.50
N ASN A 271 0.89 -18.27 -26.92
CA ASN A 271 1.85 -17.52 -26.12
C ASN A 271 1.14 -16.43 -25.26
N ASP A 272 1.15 -16.58 -23.93
CA ASP A 272 0.54 -15.67 -22.93
C ASP A 272 1.07 -14.21 -22.96
N ASP A 273 2.03 -13.92 -23.85
CA ASP A 273 2.65 -12.60 -24.02
C ASP A 273 1.82 -11.62 -24.88
N ASP A 274 0.75 -12.06 -25.56
CA ASP A 274 -0.12 -11.14 -26.30
C ASP A 274 -1.07 -10.39 -25.36
N TRP A 275 -0.64 -9.20 -24.94
CA TRP A 275 -1.41 -8.24 -24.13
C TRP A 275 -2.79 -7.88 -24.71
N MET A 276 -3.05 -8.17 -26.00
CA MET A 276 -4.30 -7.87 -26.70
C MET A 276 -5.17 -9.11 -27.00
N SER A 277 -4.91 -10.25 -26.35
CA SER A 277 -5.72 -11.45 -26.54
C SER A 277 -7.14 -11.30 -25.96
N PRO A 278 -8.17 -11.98 -26.51
CA PRO A 278 -9.52 -12.04 -25.93
C PRO A 278 -9.52 -12.45 -24.45
N ALA A 279 -8.58 -13.32 -24.05
CA ALA A 279 -8.41 -13.74 -22.68
C ALA A 279 -7.83 -12.65 -21.78
N ALA A 280 -6.93 -11.79 -22.28
CA ALA A 280 -6.42 -10.64 -21.55
C ALA A 280 -7.55 -9.65 -21.18
N HIS A 281 -8.51 -9.40 -22.09
CA HIS A 281 -9.68 -8.55 -21.81
C HIS A 281 -10.59 -9.14 -20.71
N LEU A 282 -10.77 -10.47 -20.69
CA LEU A 282 -11.53 -11.13 -19.65
C LEU A 282 -10.81 -11.04 -18.29
N LYS A 283 -9.50 -11.35 -18.26
CA LYS A 283 -8.62 -11.19 -17.09
C LYS A 283 -8.68 -9.76 -16.54
N TRP A 284 -8.73 -8.75 -17.42
CA TRP A 284 -8.85 -7.33 -17.09
C TRP A 284 -10.17 -6.97 -16.44
N ARG A 285 -11.28 -7.48 -16.96
CA ARG A 285 -12.61 -7.23 -16.41
C ARG A 285 -12.75 -7.87 -15.04
N VAL A 286 -12.32 -9.12 -14.90
CA VAL A 286 -12.31 -9.84 -13.62
C VAL A 286 -11.53 -9.06 -12.56
N MET A 287 -10.35 -8.54 -12.91
CA MET A 287 -9.56 -7.74 -11.98
C MET A 287 -10.24 -6.41 -11.58
N ILE A 288 -10.94 -5.74 -12.52
CA ILE A 288 -11.70 -4.51 -12.21
C ILE A 288 -12.86 -4.84 -11.27
N ASP A 289 -13.65 -5.87 -11.60
CA ASP A 289 -14.78 -6.31 -10.79
C ASP A 289 -14.34 -6.72 -9.37
N ARG A 290 -13.21 -7.43 -9.26
CA ARG A 290 -12.58 -7.77 -7.98
C ARG A 290 -12.23 -6.54 -7.17
N ALA A 291 -11.63 -5.52 -7.81
CA ALA A 291 -11.28 -4.27 -7.14
C ALA A 291 -12.52 -3.51 -6.65
N ILE A 292 -13.60 -3.49 -7.44
CA ILE A 292 -14.88 -2.88 -7.05
C ILE A 292 -15.47 -3.62 -5.85
N LYS A 293 -15.59 -4.95 -5.90
CA LYS A 293 -16.08 -5.78 -4.78
C LYS A 293 -15.23 -5.62 -3.52
N ALA A 294 -13.90 -5.53 -3.67
CA ALA A 294 -13.00 -5.28 -2.54
C ALA A 294 -13.19 -3.88 -1.94
N TRP A 295 -13.48 -2.89 -2.79
CA TRP A 295 -13.79 -1.53 -2.37
C TRP A 295 -15.11 -1.44 -1.61
N ASP A 296 -16.13 -2.17 -2.07
CA ASP A 296 -17.45 -2.22 -1.43
C ASP A 296 -17.38 -2.77 0.01
N LYS A 297 -16.46 -3.71 0.27
CA LYS A 297 -16.22 -4.27 1.61
C LYS A 297 -15.62 -3.27 2.61
N ILE A 298 -15.04 -2.15 2.16
CA ILE A 298 -14.54 -1.10 3.06
C ILE A 298 -15.73 -0.34 3.67
N THR A 299 -15.79 -0.26 4.99
CA THR A 299 -16.91 0.36 5.70
C THR A 299 -16.69 1.88 5.92
N PRO A 300 -17.76 2.68 6.05
CA PRO A 300 -17.66 4.08 6.43
C PRO A 300 -16.93 4.31 7.76
N GLU A 301 -17.03 3.35 8.70
CA GLU A 301 -16.35 3.40 10.00
C GLU A 301 -14.83 3.26 9.83
N GLN A 302 -14.38 2.35 8.96
CA GLN A 302 -12.96 2.23 8.62
C GLN A 302 -12.43 3.51 7.96
N VAL A 303 -13.23 4.14 7.09
CA VAL A 303 -12.89 5.41 6.47
C VAL A 303 -12.75 6.50 7.53
N ARG A 304 -13.75 6.72 8.38
CA ARG A 304 -13.69 7.70 9.49
C ARG A 304 -12.48 7.44 10.42
N GLY A 305 -12.29 6.19 10.80
CA GLY A 305 -11.15 5.75 11.62
C GLY A 305 -9.79 6.04 10.97
N SER A 306 -9.69 6.00 9.64
CA SER A 306 -8.46 6.31 8.92
C SER A 306 -8.02 7.76 9.10
N PHE A 307 -8.96 8.71 9.06
CA PHE A 307 -8.67 10.11 9.31
C PHE A 307 -8.28 10.37 10.76
N PHE A 308 -8.98 9.75 11.73
CA PHE A 308 -8.60 9.90 13.15
C PHE A 308 -7.20 9.38 13.46
N LYS A 309 -6.77 8.30 12.79
CA LYS A 309 -5.44 7.72 13.04
C LYS A 309 -4.32 8.48 12.33
N ALA A 310 -4.58 8.96 11.11
CA ALA A 310 -3.60 9.66 10.28
C ALA A 310 -3.46 11.15 10.65
N ILE A 311 -4.59 11.78 11.01
CA ILE A 311 -4.70 13.21 11.35
C ILE A 311 -5.45 13.31 12.68
N PRO A 312 -4.79 12.94 13.80
CA PRO A 312 -5.42 13.00 15.11
C PRO A 312 -5.77 14.44 15.49
N LYS A 313 -6.90 14.62 16.18
CA LYS A 313 -7.19 15.91 16.81
C LYS A 313 -6.13 16.17 17.90
N PRO A 314 -5.62 17.41 18.00
CA PRO A 314 -4.66 17.78 19.04
C PRO A 314 -5.25 17.68 20.45
#